data_AF-A0AAJ1FZ98-F1
#
_entry.id   AF-A0AAJ1FZ98-F1
#
_cell.length_a   1.000
_cell.length_b   1.000
_cell.length_c   1.000
_cell.angle_alpha   90.00
_cell.angle_beta   90.00
_cell.angle_gamma   90.00
#
_symmetry.space_group_name_H-M   'P 1'
#
loop_
_entity.id
_entity.type
_entity.pdbx_description
1 polymer ?
#
loop_
_entity_poly.entity_id
_entity_poly.type
_entity_poly.pdbx_seq_one_letter_code
_entity_poly.pdbx_strand_id
1 'polypeptide(L)'
;MSEIKLICTDIDGTLLNSNKKINKADKLMLQRAWREKNIPIALVSGRFKSGLTFLADELEIPCIYSCFNGAYVEWENNIIADTKISLDSLRKVIPAIEETGSIPQIFDLNDYYFSEDNHFNELQIQVVGFEGIIGDLNKQIDKWEKENYQPYKILAKHKDPKQLE
;
A
#
# COMPACT_ATOMS: atom_id res chain seq x y z
N MET A 1 -29.83 -9.12 -18.44
CA MET A 1 -28.93 -9.22 -17.27
C MET A 1 -27.90 -8.11 -17.39
N SER A 2 -27.49 -7.51 -16.27
CA SER A 2 -26.42 -6.51 -16.28
C SER A 2 -25.08 -7.20 -16.58
N GLU A 3 -24.35 -6.68 -17.56
CA GLU A 3 -23.03 -7.16 -17.92
C GLU A 3 -21.99 -6.60 -16.93
N ILE A 4 -21.13 -7.46 -16.38
CA ILE A 4 -20.05 -7.04 -15.48
C ILE A 4 -19.02 -6.24 -16.29
N LYS A 5 -18.68 -5.04 -15.83
CA LYS A 5 -17.73 -4.13 -16.51
C LYS A 5 -16.41 -3.94 -15.78
N LEU A 6 -16.30 -4.37 -14.52
CA LEU A 6 -15.12 -4.26 -13.69
C LEU A 6 -15.22 -5.28 -12.56
N ILE A 7 -14.11 -5.93 -12.21
CA ILE A 7 -13.99 -6.73 -10.99
C ILE A 7 -13.04 -5.99 -10.04
N CYS A 8 -13.54 -5.62 -8.87
CA CYS A 8 -12.73 -5.07 -7.79
C CYS A 8 -12.50 -6.17 -6.75
N THR A 9 -11.25 -6.41 -6.38
CA THR A 9 -10.93 -7.34 -5.29
C THR A 9 -10.07 -6.65 -4.24
N ASP A 10 -10.44 -6.85 -2.99
CA ASP A 10 -9.52 -6.64 -1.88
C ASP A 10 -8.39 -7.69 -1.91
N ILE A 11 -7.32 -7.43 -1.16
CA ILE A 11 -6.09 -8.21 -1.16
C ILE A 11 -5.98 -9.08 0.09
N ASP A 12 -5.74 -8.46 1.25
CA ASP A 12 -5.42 -9.18 2.48
C ASP A 12 -6.68 -9.79 3.10
N GLY A 13 -6.77 -11.12 3.11
CA GLY A 13 -7.96 -11.83 3.61
C GLY A 13 -9.08 -11.98 2.57
N THR A 14 -8.85 -11.51 1.35
CA THR A 14 -9.77 -11.67 0.20
C THR A 14 -9.09 -12.43 -0.94
N LEU A 15 -8.24 -11.77 -1.75
CA LEU A 15 -7.51 -12.44 -2.83
C LEU A 15 -6.37 -13.32 -2.30
N LEU A 16 -5.70 -12.87 -1.24
CA LEU A 16 -4.67 -13.63 -0.56
C LEU A 16 -5.28 -14.53 0.50
N ASN A 17 -4.94 -15.82 0.43
CA ASN A 17 -5.27 -16.78 1.48
C ASN A 17 -4.45 -16.54 2.76
N SER A 18 -4.69 -17.35 3.79
CA SER A 18 -3.98 -17.27 5.08
C SER A 18 -2.46 -17.42 4.96
N ASN A 19 -1.96 -18.05 3.89
CA ASN A 19 -0.53 -18.21 3.61
C ASN A 19 0.02 -17.07 2.75
N LYS A 20 -0.74 -15.97 2.59
CA LYS A 20 -0.38 -14.80 1.77
C LYS A 20 -0.10 -15.14 0.30
N LYS A 21 -0.82 -16.12 -0.25
CA LYS A 21 -0.71 -16.55 -1.66
C LYS A 21 -2.03 -16.40 -2.39
N ILE A 22 -1.97 -16.17 -3.70
CA ILE A 22 -3.13 -16.22 -4.58
C ILE A 22 -3.44 -17.68 -4.89
N ASN A 23 -4.68 -18.13 -4.72
CA ASN A 23 -5.03 -19.49 -5.11
C ASN A 23 -4.99 -19.62 -6.63
N LYS A 24 -4.55 -20.78 -7.12
CA LYS A 24 -4.50 -21.06 -8.56
C LYS A 24 -5.86 -20.86 -9.25
N ALA A 25 -6.96 -21.25 -8.59
CA ALA A 25 -8.30 -21.09 -9.13
C ALA A 25 -8.67 -19.61 -9.31
N ASP A 26 -8.36 -18.77 -8.31
CA ASP A 26 -8.66 -17.33 -8.33
C ASP A 26 -7.83 -16.62 -9.41
N LYS A 27 -6.52 -16.92 -9.49
CA LYS A 27 -5.64 -16.42 -10.58
C LYS A 27 -6.22 -16.78 -11.95
N LEU A 28 -6.58 -18.04 -12.18
CA LEU A 28 -7.13 -18.48 -13.46
C LEU A 28 -8.47 -17.81 -13.79
N MET A 29 -9.32 -17.58 -12.78
CA MET A 29 -10.60 -16.89 -12.96
C MET A 29 -10.38 -15.44 -13.40
N LEU A 30 -9.52 -14.69 -12.70
CA LEU A 30 -9.20 -13.30 -13.04
C LEU A 30 -8.55 -13.20 -14.42
N GLN A 31 -7.64 -14.13 -14.77
CA GLN A 31 -7.05 -14.21 -16.10
C GLN A 31 -8.10 -14.44 -17.19
N ARG A 32 -9.09 -15.31 -16.97
CA ARG A 32 -10.18 -15.53 -17.93
C ARG A 32 -11.09 -14.31 -18.06
N ALA A 33 -11.43 -13.66 -16.94
CA ALA A 33 -12.24 -12.45 -16.96
C ALA A 33 -11.56 -11.34 -17.79
N TRP A 34 -10.25 -11.16 -17.62
CA TRP A 34 -9.48 -10.23 -18.45
C TRP A 34 -9.40 -10.67 -19.91
N ARG A 35 -8.83 -11.86 -20.19
CA ARG A 35 -8.43 -12.28 -21.53
C ARG A 35 -9.60 -12.67 -22.44
N GLU A 36 -10.64 -13.30 -21.88
CA GLU A 36 -11.76 -13.85 -22.66
C GLU A 36 -13.01 -12.95 -22.63
N LYS A 37 -13.18 -12.15 -21.57
CA LYS A 37 -14.36 -11.29 -21.38
C LYS A 37 -14.04 -9.80 -21.46
N ASN A 38 -12.77 -9.42 -21.57
CA ASN A 38 -12.34 -8.03 -21.60
C ASN A 38 -12.87 -7.23 -20.39
N ILE A 39 -12.90 -7.88 -19.22
CA ILE A 39 -13.31 -7.27 -17.95
C ILE A 39 -12.04 -6.85 -17.21
N PRO A 40 -11.79 -5.54 -17.01
CA PRO A 40 -10.67 -5.05 -16.20
C PRO A 40 -10.74 -5.54 -14.76
N ILE A 41 -9.57 -5.66 -14.14
CA ILE A 41 -9.42 -6.09 -12.75
C ILE A 41 -8.79 -4.93 -11.95
N ALA A 42 -9.40 -4.56 -10.83
CA ALA A 42 -8.87 -3.59 -9.88
C ALA A 42 -8.44 -4.27 -8.58
N LEU A 43 -7.18 -4.07 -8.21
CA LEU A 43 -6.62 -4.43 -6.92
C LEU A 43 -6.86 -3.26 -5.96
N VAL A 44 -7.78 -3.43 -5.01
CA VAL A 44 -8.17 -2.40 -4.05
C VAL A 44 -7.56 -2.75 -2.71
N SER A 45 -6.73 -1.88 -2.13
CA SER A 45 -6.03 -2.21 -0.90
C SER A 45 -5.61 -0.99 -0.08
N GLY A 46 -5.41 -1.22 1.21
CA GLY A 46 -4.69 -0.30 2.09
C GLY A 46 -3.18 -0.30 1.88
N ARG A 47 -2.64 -1.24 1.07
CA ARG A 47 -1.22 -1.26 0.69
C ARG A 47 -0.86 -0.09 -0.22
N PHE A 48 0.41 0.30 -0.15
CA PHE A 48 1.09 1.15 -1.13
C PHE A 48 1.35 0.42 -2.45
N LYS A 49 1.76 1.16 -3.50
CA LYS A 49 1.85 0.65 -4.88
C LYS A 49 2.82 -0.52 -5.00
N SER A 50 4.05 -0.39 -4.47
CA SER A 50 5.03 -1.49 -4.49
C SER A 50 4.51 -2.78 -3.86
N GLY A 51 3.67 -2.68 -2.82
CA GLY A 51 3.04 -3.84 -2.18
C GLY A 51 1.93 -4.52 -2.99
N LEU A 52 1.44 -3.87 -4.06
CA LEU A 52 0.49 -4.43 -5.02
C LEU A 52 1.16 -4.88 -6.32
N THR A 53 2.23 -4.21 -6.76
CA THR A 53 2.95 -4.54 -7.99
C THR A 53 3.34 -6.02 -8.05
N PHE A 54 3.90 -6.56 -6.96
CA PHE A 54 4.26 -7.98 -6.89
C PHE A 54 3.06 -8.92 -7.15
N LEU A 55 1.87 -8.56 -6.65
CA LEU A 55 0.65 -9.36 -6.85
C LEU A 55 0.11 -9.22 -8.26
N ALA A 56 0.17 -8.02 -8.85
CA ALA A 56 -0.21 -7.80 -10.23
C ALA A 56 0.70 -8.60 -11.19
N ASP A 57 2.01 -8.63 -10.91
CA ASP A 57 2.98 -9.44 -11.65
C ASP A 57 2.66 -10.94 -11.52
N GLU A 58 2.32 -11.42 -10.31
CA GLU A 58 1.89 -12.80 -10.10
C GLU A 58 0.60 -13.14 -10.89
N LEU A 59 -0.34 -12.22 -11.06
CA LEU A 59 -1.56 -12.44 -11.83
C LEU A 59 -1.31 -12.52 -13.34
N GLU A 60 -0.19 -11.99 -13.84
CA GLU A 60 0.18 -11.97 -15.27
C GLU A 60 -0.90 -11.32 -16.17
N ILE A 61 -1.58 -10.31 -15.63
CA ILE A 61 -2.56 -9.46 -16.33
C ILE A 61 -2.42 -8.02 -15.82
N PRO A 62 -2.70 -7.02 -16.67
CA PRO A 62 -2.68 -5.64 -16.23
C PRO A 62 -3.80 -5.43 -15.20
N CYS A 63 -3.48 -4.70 -14.13
CA CYS A 63 -4.40 -4.41 -13.04
C CYS A 63 -4.50 -2.91 -12.79
N ILE A 64 -5.70 -2.44 -12.43
CA ILE A 64 -5.91 -1.11 -11.87
C ILE A 64 -5.42 -1.16 -10.42
N TYR A 65 -4.58 -0.22 -10.03
CA TYR A 65 -4.10 -0.09 -8.66
C TYR A 65 -4.99 0.91 -7.94
N SER A 66 -5.62 0.50 -6.85
CA SER A 66 -6.31 1.38 -5.90
C SER A 66 -5.66 1.23 -4.53
N CYS A 67 -4.64 2.05 -4.28
CA CYS A 67 -3.76 1.99 -3.11
C CYS A 67 -4.25 2.89 -1.98
N PHE A 68 -3.65 2.73 -0.79
CA PHE A 68 -3.85 3.61 0.37
C PHE A 68 -5.34 3.84 0.71
N ASN A 69 -6.14 2.78 0.65
CA ASN A 69 -7.60 2.85 0.85
C ASN A 69 -8.32 3.77 -0.16
N GLY A 70 -7.84 3.81 -1.40
CA GLY A 70 -8.42 4.57 -2.50
C GLY A 70 -7.88 6.00 -2.66
N ALA A 71 -6.92 6.41 -1.83
CA ALA A 71 -6.31 7.74 -1.95
C ALA A 71 -5.43 7.87 -3.20
N TYR A 72 -4.98 6.76 -3.80
CA TYR A 72 -4.30 6.75 -5.08
C TYR A 72 -4.90 5.69 -6.00
N VAL A 73 -5.30 6.08 -7.21
CA VAL A 73 -5.82 5.17 -8.24
C VAL A 73 -5.08 5.38 -9.55
N GLU A 74 -4.51 4.31 -10.11
CA GLU A 74 -3.77 4.34 -11.37
C GLU A 74 -4.19 3.19 -12.29
N TRP A 75 -4.32 3.48 -13.58
CA TRP A 75 -4.47 2.50 -14.65
C TRP A 75 -3.52 2.82 -15.80
N GLU A 76 -2.66 1.90 -16.22
CA GLU A 76 -1.73 2.08 -17.36
C GLU A 76 -0.91 3.39 -17.29
N ASN A 77 -0.37 3.71 -16.11
CA ASN A 77 0.35 4.97 -15.80
C ASN A 77 -0.51 6.24 -15.87
N ASN A 78 -1.81 6.13 -16.11
CA ASN A 78 -2.75 7.22 -15.98
C ASN A 78 -3.28 7.29 -14.55
N ILE A 79 -2.97 8.40 -13.87
CA ILE A 79 -3.44 8.66 -12.51
C ILE A 79 -4.90 9.13 -12.58
N ILE A 80 -5.80 8.35 -12.01
CA ILE A 80 -7.24 8.61 -11.95
C ILE A 80 -7.60 9.37 -10.68
N ALA A 81 -6.95 9.05 -9.56
CA ALA A 81 -7.13 9.74 -8.28
C ALA A 81 -5.79 9.85 -7.54
N ASP A 82 -5.56 10.99 -6.89
CA ASP A 82 -4.31 11.30 -6.20
C ASP A 82 -4.56 12.25 -5.03
N THR A 83 -4.69 11.68 -3.85
CA THR A 83 -4.95 12.38 -2.59
C THR A 83 -3.81 12.10 -1.63
N LYS A 84 -3.02 13.13 -1.35
CA LYS A 84 -1.85 13.06 -0.48
C LYS A 84 -2.16 13.59 0.92
N ILE A 85 -1.36 13.20 1.91
CA ILE A 85 -1.41 13.77 3.25
C ILE A 85 -0.57 15.04 3.29
N SER A 86 -1.16 16.14 3.76
CA SER A 86 -0.44 17.40 3.95
C SER A 86 0.70 17.25 4.96
N LEU A 87 1.84 17.90 4.71
CA LEU A 87 2.96 17.93 5.64
C LEU A 87 2.58 18.50 7.02
N ASP A 88 1.69 19.50 7.06
CA ASP A 88 1.15 20.04 8.32
C ASP A 88 0.42 18.99 9.18
N SER A 89 -0.31 18.08 8.52
CA SER A 89 -0.96 16.96 9.23
C SER A 89 0.08 15.99 9.78
N LEU A 90 1.14 15.68 9.02
CA LEU A 90 2.21 14.81 9.50
C LEU A 90 2.93 15.42 10.71
N ARG A 91 3.26 16.73 10.66
CA ARG A 91 3.89 17.45 11.77
C ARG A 91 3.05 17.43 13.06
N LYS A 92 1.73 17.29 12.95
CA LYS A 92 0.82 17.15 14.11
C LYS A 92 0.64 15.71 14.55
N VAL A 93 0.51 14.78 13.61
CA VAL A 93 0.17 13.37 13.88
C VAL A 93 1.38 12.59 14.39
N ILE A 94 2.59 12.86 13.89
CA ILE A 94 3.79 12.13 14.32
C ILE A 94 4.03 12.26 15.83
N PRO A 95 4.08 13.48 16.43
CA PRO A 95 4.22 13.62 17.87
C PRO A 95 3.09 12.93 18.64
N ALA A 96 1.84 13.06 18.16
CA ALA A 96 0.70 12.42 18.79
C ALA A 96 0.79 10.88 18.77
N ILE A 97 1.35 10.27 17.72
CA ILE A 97 1.61 8.83 17.66
C ILE A 97 2.70 8.45 18.69
N GLU A 98 3.80 9.19 18.71
CA GLU A 98 4.94 8.94 19.60
C GLU A 98 4.55 9.07 21.08
N GLU A 99 3.68 10.03 21.43
CA GLU A 99 3.12 10.22 22.78
C GLU A 99 2.33 9.01 23.29
N THR A 100 1.73 8.22 22.39
CA THR A 100 1.07 6.95 22.77
C THR A 100 2.06 5.81 23.02
N GLY A 101 3.36 6.04 22.80
CA GLY A 101 4.38 5.01 22.78
C GLY A 101 4.35 4.15 21.51
N SER A 102 3.61 4.54 20.48
CA SER A 102 3.59 3.87 19.18
C SER A 102 4.71 4.39 18.26
N ILE A 103 5.05 3.60 17.25
CA ILE A 103 6.03 3.92 16.20
C ILE A 103 5.27 4.47 14.97
N PRO A 104 5.57 5.69 14.51
CA PRO A 104 5.04 6.20 13.26
C PRO A 104 5.73 5.51 12.06
N GLN A 105 4.93 5.10 11.08
CA GLN A 105 5.40 4.58 9.79
C GLN A 105 4.74 5.36 8.65
N ILE A 106 5.52 6.02 7.82
CA ILE A 106 5.01 6.76 6.65
C ILE A 106 5.14 5.87 5.42
N PHE A 107 4.11 5.85 4.57
CA PHE A 107 4.16 5.20 3.27
C PHE A 107 3.94 6.22 2.16
N ASP A 108 4.73 6.02 1.12
CA ASP A 108 4.63 6.67 -0.16
C ASP A 108 4.42 5.60 -1.26
N LEU A 109 4.32 5.98 -2.54
CA LEU A 109 4.02 5.06 -3.64
C LEU A 109 4.93 3.82 -3.64
N ASN A 110 6.24 4.06 -3.61
CA ASN A 110 7.24 3.02 -3.74
C ASN A 110 8.12 2.85 -2.51
N ASP A 111 8.02 3.75 -1.54
CA ASP A 111 8.89 3.82 -0.38
C ASP A 111 8.08 3.83 0.92
N TYR A 112 8.75 3.46 2.02
CA TYR A 112 8.21 3.58 3.36
C TYR A 112 9.31 3.99 4.33
N TYR A 113 8.92 4.66 5.41
CA TYR A 113 9.84 5.38 6.29
C TYR A 113 9.58 5.06 7.75
N PHE A 114 10.66 4.94 8.52
CA PHE A 114 10.66 4.80 9.97
C PHE A 114 11.67 5.77 10.60
N SER A 115 11.42 6.17 11.85
CA SER A 115 12.38 6.93 12.66
C SER A 115 13.57 6.08 13.13
N GLU A 116 13.32 4.80 13.37
CA GLU A 116 14.30 3.81 13.85
C GLU A 116 14.02 2.43 13.25
N ASP A 117 15.05 1.60 13.13
CA ASP A 117 14.86 0.21 12.71
C ASP A 117 14.04 -0.56 13.75
N ASN A 118 13.12 -1.40 13.28
CA ASN A 118 12.19 -2.11 14.14
C ASN A 118 11.62 -3.35 13.43
N HIS A 119 10.97 -4.23 14.19
CA HIS A 119 10.42 -5.48 13.65
C HIS A 119 9.42 -5.28 12.49
N PHE A 120 8.73 -4.14 12.41
CA PHE A 120 7.84 -3.87 11.28
C PHE A 120 8.59 -3.65 9.97
N ASN A 121 9.84 -3.19 10.01
CA ASN A 121 10.71 -3.12 8.84
C ASN A 121 10.97 -4.53 8.29
N GLU A 122 11.33 -5.49 9.16
CA GLU A 122 11.52 -6.90 8.78
C GLU A 122 10.26 -7.51 8.13
N LEU A 123 9.09 -7.29 8.74
CA LEU A 123 7.82 -7.74 8.18
C LEU A 123 7.54 -7.08 6.82
N GLN A 124 7.87 -5.81 6.65
CA GLN A 124 7.67 -5.10 5.39
C GLN A 124 8.62 -5.64 4.31
N ILE A 125 9.89 -5.91 4.64
CA ILE A 125 10.86 -6.56 3.74
C ILE A 125 10.35 -7.92 3.26
N GLN A 126 9.73 -8.72 4.12
CA GLN A 126 9.15 -10.00 3.72
C GLN A 126 7.99 -9.85 2.73
N VAL A 127 7.26 -8.73 2.78
CA VAL A 127 6.10 -8.46 1.91
C VAL A 127 6.52 -7.84 0.58
N VAL A 128 7.49 -6.92 0.57
CA VAL A 128 7.85 -6.16 -0.65
C VAL A 128 9.25 -6.41 -1.18
N GLY A 129 10.10 -7.09 -0.42
CA GLY A 129 11.45 -7.49 -0.86
C GLY A 129 12.52 -6.40 -0.79
N PHE A 130 12.25 -5.25 -0.16
CA PHE A 130 13.23 -4.17 0.02
C PHE A 130 13.07 -3.47 1.38
N GLU A 131 14.16 -2.86 1.85
CA GLU A 131 14.26 -2.17 3.13
C GLU A 131 13.61 -0.78 3.12
N GLY A 132 13.04 -0.40 4.25
CA GLY A 132 12.53 0.95 4.46
C GLY A 132 13.64 1.98 4.60
N ILE A 133 13.28 3.24 4.41
CA ILE A 133 14.18 4.36 4.65
C ILE A 133 14.13 4.71 6.13
N ILE A 134 15.26 4.54 6.82
CA ILE A 134 15.39 4.79 8.25
C ILE A 134 16.05 6.15 8.47
N GLY A 135 15.41 7.02 9.22
CA GLY A 135 15.97 8.33 9.58
C GLY A 135 14.97 9.25 10.24
N ASP A 136 15.44 10.43 10.62
CA ASP A 136 14.63 11.46 11.27
C ASP A 136 13.47 11.90 10.37
N LEU A 137 12.24 11.55 10.78
CA LEU A 137 11.02 11.83 10.02
C LEU A 137 10.77 13.33 9.88
N ASN A 138 11.17 14.16 10.85
CA ASN A 138 11.02 15.61 10.73
C ASN A 138 11.97 16.17 9.67
N LYS A 139 13.22 15.67 9.60
CA LYS A 139 14.14 16.02 8.50
C LYS A 139 13.61 15.56 7.14
N GLN A 140 12.97 14.39 7.09
CA GLN A 140 12.34 13.91 5.87
C GLN A 140 11.17 14.80 5.44
N ILE A 141 10.34 15.27 6.38
CA ILE A 141 9.27 16.24 6.10
C ILE A 141 9.85 17.57 5.61
N ASP A 142 10.89 18.10 6.26
CA ASP A 142 11.56 19.34 5.83
C ASP A 142 12.16 19.21 4.42
N LYS A 143 12.64 18.02 4.05
CA LYS A 143 13.10 17.71 2.70
C LYS A 143 11.93 17.74 1.71
N TRP A 144 10.85 17.03 2.00
CA TRP A 144 9.65 17.02 1.15
C TRP A 144 9.04 18.41 0.97
N GLU A 145 9.07 19.25 2.01
CA GLU A 145 8.60 20.64 1.91
C GLU A 145 9.39 21.45 0.88
N LYS A 146 10.73 21.29 0.86
CA LYS A 146 11.60 21.94 -0.14
C LYS A 146 11.38 21.38 -1.55
N GLU A 147 11.01 20.11 -1.65
CA GLU A 147 10.74 19.41 -2.91
C GLU A 147 9.29 19.59 -3.40
N ASN A 148 8.45 20.31 -2.65
CA ASN A 148 6.99 20.41 -2.88
C ASN A 148 6.34 19.02 -3.04
N TYR A 149 6.75 18.09 -2.18
CA TYR A 149 6.33 16.69 -2.18
C TYR A 149 5.46 16.36 -0.96
N GLN A 150 4.56 15.39 -1.12
CA GLN A 150 3.70 14.91 -0.03
C GLN A 150 3.53 13.38 -0.15
N PRO A 151 3.53 12.63 0.96
CA PRO A 151 3.28 11.19 0.95
C PRO A 151 1.77 10.89 1.05
N TYR A 152 1.40 9.61 1.09
CA TYR A 152 -0.01 9.19 1.00
C TYR A 152 -0.60 8.65 2.29
N LYS A 153 0.23 8.09 3.19
CA LYS A 153 -0.29 7.38 4.36
C LYS A 153 0.68 7.44 5.54
N ILE A 154 0.14 7.50 6.74
CA ILE A 154 0.87 7.27 7.99
C ILE A 154 0.12 6.22 8.82
N LEU A 155 0.86 5.34 9.48
CA LEU A 155 0.34 4.36 10.44
C LEU A 155 0.98 4.57 11.80
N ALA A 156 0.19 4.33 12.85
CA ALA A 156 0.68 4.13 14.21
C ALA A 156 0.86 2.62 14.44
N LYS A 157 2.06 2.20 14.82
CA LYS A 157 2.41 0.81 15.08
C LYS A 157 2.74 0.61 16.55
N HIS A 158 2.07 -0.32 17.23
CA HIS A 158 2.38 -0.60 18.62
C HIS A 158 3.81 -1.15 18.76
N LYS A 159 4.60 -0.69 19.74
CA LYS A 159 6.01 -1.13 19.93
C LYS A 159 6.16 -2.61 20.23
N ASP A 160 5.17 -3.19 20.93
CA ASP A 160 5.11 -4.63 21.15
C ASP A 160 4.36 -5.31 19.99
N PRO A 161 5.03 -6.14 19.16
CA PRO A 161 4.40 -6.83 18.06
C PRO A 161 3.36 -7.87 18.51
N LYS A 162 3.35 -8.28 19.79
CA LYS A 162 2.35 -9.22 20.33
C LYS A 162 0.98 -8.59 20.59
N GLN A 163 0.86 -7.26 20.52
CA GLN A 163 -0.42 -6.56 20.68
C GLN A 163 -1.16 -6.33 19.35
N LEU A 164 -0.77 -7.04 18.29
CA LEU A 164 -1.34 -6.89 16.94
C LEU A 164 -2.34 -8.00 16.56
N GLU A 165 -2.66 -8.91 17.48
CA GLU A 165 -3.67 -9.98 17.30
C GLU A 165 -5.08 -9.52 17.69
#